data_AF-E9GC68-F1
#
_entry.id   AF-E9GC68-F1
#
_cell.length_a   1.000
_cell.length_b   1.000
_cell.length_c   1.000
_cell.angle_alpha   90.00
_cell.angle_beta   90.00
_cell.angle_gamma   90.00
#
_symmetry.space_group_name_H-M   'P 1'
#
loop_
_entity.id
_entity.type
_entity.pdbx_description
1 polymer ?
#
loop_
_entity_poly.entity_id
_entity_poly.type
_entity_poly.pdbx_seq_one_letter_code
_entity_poly.pdbx_strand_id
1 'polypeptide(L)'
;MPSLLGRFGHSAKLSSEEEMRTGRFLKKIATYRGKPAGNTNGNKYFSKMRSVNPLSTFMPCESTNGEDSGICLISPVCSYYGGKATDGFCKMGLTCCVNEVNSCGPLITFNNTYWQSPAIISSESSCGLTIKLDQHLIEQKKPICQIRLDFLTFSLAQPNAETICSVDSFQVAGAVNKIPTICGDNNGQHIYLMLPRISSSVQIVMTFGTSNIHRMWNIKIALLPCDADYLAPDDCLQYFTSPVGSIMTFNWKDKSSRITRQLAGQDYYICFRTELVNNHAIAQVATALCLSHCEVSSGLPFSLSGNVPGTSQAAGDESCTNDYIVFPGGFSLPPTIPIKQRDRFCGTTLSQVGSGNISQTICSTAKPFRLLYRTNGDESITPVVDANPLLGNQGFCLKYEQKFNLEIDRPLENED
;
A
#
# COMPACT_ATOMS: atom_id res chain seq x y z
N MET A 1 60.03 -49.15 26.82
CA MET A 1 58.84 -50.03 26.90
C MET A 1 57.71 -49.19 27.49
N PRO A 2 56.49 -49.24 26.92
CA PRO A 2 55.85 -48.22 26.05
C PRO A 2 54.75 -47.40 26.78
N SER A 3 54.13 -46.32 26.26
CA SER A 3 53.22 -46.29 25.11
C SER A 3 52.82 -44.87 24.60
N LEU A 4 52.40 -44.84 23.33
CA LEU A 4 51.90 -43.72 22.51
C LEU A 4 50.48 -43.24 22.86
N LEU A 5 50.15 -42.03 22.37
CA LEU A 5 48.88 -41.49 21.78
C LEU A 5 48.55 -40.12 22.40
N GLY A 6 48.18 -39.03 21.71
CA GLY A 6 47.93 -38.72 20.31
C GLY A 6 47.46 -37.24 20.24
N ARG A 7 47.85 -36.50 19.19
CA ARG A 7 47.44 -35.11 18.92
C ARG A 7 45.93 -35.02 18.64
N PHE A 8 45.24 -34.08 19.27
CA PHE A 8 43.96 -33.55 18.78
C PHE A 8 44.03 -32.01 18.69
N GLY A 9 44.12 -31.51 17.46
CA GLY A 9 43.91 -30.11 17.15
C GLY A 9 42.41 -29.79 17.16
N HIS A 10 42.03 -28.76 17.92
CA HIS A 10 40.68 -28.20 17.86
C HIS A 10 40.52 -27.38 16.57
N SER A 11 39.67 -27.85 15.67
CA SER A 11 39.18 -27.07 14.54
C SER A 11 37.95 -26.27 15.00
N ALA A 12 38.09 -24.95 15.08
CA ALA A 12 36.98 -24.05 15.38
C ALA A 12 35.96 -24.08 14.22
N LYS A 13 34.70 -24.41 14.53
CA LYS A 13 33.57 -24.29 13.61
C LYS A 13 33.19 -22.81 13.50
N LEU A 14 33.39 -22.21 12.33
CA LEU A 14 32.87 -20.86 11.99
C LEU A 14 31.33 -20.89 11.85
N SER A 15 30.66 -19.79 12.18
CA SER A 15 29.21 -19.63 11.99
C SER A 15 28.84 -19.59 10.49
N SER A 16 27.58 -19.92 10.17
CA SER A 16 27.07 -19.97 8.79
C SER A 16 27.17 -18.64 8.02
N GLU A 17 27.15 -17.51 8.72
CA GLU A 17 27.29 -16.17 8.12
C GLU A 17 28.70 -15.91 7.57
N GLU A 18 29.71 -16.49 8.20
CA GLU A 18 31.12 -16.27 7.86
C GLU A 18 31.58 -17.17 6.68
N GLU A 19 30.97 -18.36 6.52
CA GLU A 19 31.13 -19.19 5.31
C GLU A 19 30.53 -18.52 4.05
N MET A 20 29.48 -17.71 4.20
CA MET A 20 28.86 -16.95 3.10
C MET A 20 29.71 -15.74 2.68
N ARG A 21 30.23 -14.97 3.65
CA ARG A 21 31.12 -13.82 3.38
C ARG A 21 32.39 -14.21 2.63
N THR A 22 32.90 -15.42 2.84
CA THR A 22 34.16 -15.89 2.25
C THR A 22 33.99 -16.59 0.89
N GLY A 23 32.77 -16.67 0.34
CA GLY A 23 32.49 -17.32 -0.95
C GLY A 23 32.73 -18.84 -0.95
N ARG A 24 32.94 -19.47 0.21
CA ARG A 24 33.17 -20.93 0.32
C ARG A 24 31.93 -21.75 -0.03
N PHE A 25 30.73 -21.17 0.09
CA PHE A 25 29.48 -21.79 -0.32
C PHE A 25 29.48 -22.23 -1.80
N LEU A 26 30.03 -21.40 -2.70
CA LEU A 26 30.12 -21.71 -4.13
C LEU A 26 31.04 -22.92 -4.44
N LYS A 27 32.04 -23.18 -3.58
CA LYS A 27 32.91 -24.36 -3.72
C LYS A 27 32.19 -25.67 -3.39
N LYS A 28 31.25 -25.66 -2.41
CA LYS A 28 30.47 -26.85 -2.03
C LYS A 28 29.46 -27.26 -3.11
N ILE A 29 28.87 -26.31 -3.83
CA ILE A 29 27.93 -26.61 -4.93
C ILE A 29 28.64 -27.28 -6.12
N ALA A 30 29.89 -26.86 -6.41
CA ALA A 30 30.67 -27.44 -7.50
C ALA A 30 31.08 -28.92 -7.26
N THR A 31 31.00 -29.42 -6.02
CA THR A 31 31.43 -30.78 -5.67
C THR A 31 30.31 -31.83 -5.78
N TYR A 32 29.05 -31.41 -5.99
CA TYR A 32 27.88 -32.33 -6.02
C TYR A 32 27.36 -32.70 -7.42
N ARG A 33 28.06 -32.32 -8.51
CA ARG A 33 27.75 -32.84 -9.85
C ARG A 33 28.85 -33.79 -10.30
N GLY A 34 28.50 -35.08 -10.40
CA GLY A 34 29.32 -36.12 -11.03
C GLY A 34 29.74 -35.68 -12.44
N LYS A 35 31.01 -35.93 -12.78
CA LYS A 35 31.62 -35.62 -14.07
C LYS A 35 30.89 -36.34 -15.21
N PRO A 36 30.47 -35.64 -16.28
CA PRO A 36 30.52 -36.18 -17.62
C PRO A 36 31.76 -35.64 -18.34
N ALA A 37 32.37 -36.49 -19.16
CA ALA A 37 33.51 -36.15 -20.00
C ALA A 37 33.09 -35.21 -21.14
N GLY A 38 33.96 -34.22 -21.42
CA GLY A 38 34.03 -33.53 -22.70
C GLY A 38 33.08 -32.34 -22.92
N ASN A 39 33.49 -31.14 -22.50
CA ASN A 39 33.38 -29.90 -23.30
C ASN A 39 34.14 -28.75 -22.59
N THR A 40 35.16 -28.18 -23.23
CA THR A 40 36.10 -27.19 -22.66
C THR A 40 35.55 -25.74 -22.60
N ASN A 41 34.23 -25.53 -22.72
CA ASN A 41 33.62 -24.20 -22.67
C ASN A 41 32.93 -23.83 -21.34
N GLY A 42 32.79 -24.75 -20.38
CA GLY A 42 32.16 -24.45 -19.07
C GLY A 42 33.02 -23.62 -18.11
N ASN A 43 34.34 -23.60 -18.29
CA ASN A 43 35.28 -22.95 -17.36
C ASN A 43 35.44 -21.43 -17.55
N LYS A 44 34.92 -20.85 -18.65
CA LYS A 44 34.99 -19.39 -18.89
C LYS A 44 33.85 -18.60 -18.22
N TYR A 45 32.71 -19.23 -17.92
CA TYR A 45 31.62 -18.58 -17.19
C TYR A 45 31.95 -18.41 -15.70
N PHE A 46 32.57 -19.41 -15.07
CA PHE A 46 32.93 -19.35 -13.64
C PHE A 46 34.21 -18.58 -13.33
N SER A 47 35.13 -18.43 -14.29
CA SER A 47 36.37 -17.64 -14.09
C SER A 47 36.13 -16.12 -14.10
N LYS A 48 35.05 -15.66 -14.74
CA LYS A 48 34.66 -14.24 -14.80
C LYS A 48 33.91 -13.75 -13.57
N MET A 49 33.54 -14.64 -12.64
CA MET A 49 32.85 -14.31 -11.37
C MET A 49 33.78 -14.10 -10.18
N ARG A 50 35.11 -14.20 -10.32
CA ARG A 50 36.05 -14.07 -9.18
C ARG A 50 36.19 -12.67 -8.59
N SER A 51 35.67 -11.62 -9.25
CA SER A 51 35.81 -10.23 -8.79
C SER A 51 34.50 -9.52 -8.46
N VAL A 52 33.36 -10.21 -8.51
CA VAL A 52 32.05 -9.62 -8.22
C VAL A 52 31.55 -10.24 -6.94
N ASN A 53 31.48 -9.46 -5.86
CA ASN A 53 30.77 -9.90 -4.66
C ASN A 53 29.26 -9.95 -5.03
N PRO A 54 28.65 -11.14 -5.15
CA PRO A 54 27.26 -11.28 -5.62
C PRO A 54 26.24 -10.73 -4.62
N LEU A 55 26.69 -10.32 -3.42
CA LEU A 55 25.90 -9.65 -2.39
C LEU A 55 26.15 -8.13 -2.36
N SER A 56 26.99 -7.59 -3.26
CA SER A 56 27.43 -6.19 -3.16
C SER A 56 26.34 -5.18 -3.51
N THR A 57 25.36 -5.55 -4.32
CA THR A 57 24.29 -4.63 -4.73
C THR A 57 22.97 -5.36 -4.87
N PHE A 58 22.13 -5.29 -3.83
CA PHE A 58 20.71 -5.65 -3.86
C PHE A 58 19.94 -4.62 -4.71
N MET A 59 20.30 -4.55 -5.99
CA MET A 59 19.72 -3.61 -6.93
C MET A 59 18.27 -4.03 -7.21
N PRO A 60 17.29 -3.11 -7.15
CA PRO A 60 15.93 -3.44 -7.52
C PRO A 60 15.88 -3.86 -8.99
N CYS A 61 14.97 -4.77 -9.32
CA CYS A 61 14.71 -5.21 -10.67
C CYS A 61 13.21 -5.37 -10.90
N GLU A 62 12.82 -5.35 -12.15
CA GLU A 62 11.51 -5.79 -12.60
C GLU A 62 11.68 -7.06 -13.42
N SER A 63 10.77 -8.00 -13.22
CA SER A 63 10.66 -9.20 -14.03
C SER A 63 10.32 -8.83 -15.48
N THR A 64 10.63 -9.70 -16.44
CA THR A 64 10.39 -9.42 -17.88
C THR A 64 8.92 -9.25 -18.25
N ASN A 65 7.99 -9.77 -17.45
CA ASN A 65 6.55 -9.52 -17.58
C ASN A 65 6.12 -8.16 -16.98
N GLY A 66 7.00 -7.45 -16.26
CA GLY A 66 6.71 -6.14 -15.67
C GLY A 66 5.75 -6.17 -14.47
N GLU A 67 5.31 -7.36 -14.06
CA GLU A 67 4.31 -7.53 -12.99
C GLU A 67 4.95 -7.63 -11.60
N ASP A 68 6.15 -8.21 -11.52
CA ASP A 68 6.83 -8.47 -10.26
C ASP A 68 8.10 -7.63 -10.11
N SER A 69 8.26 -7.00 -8.95
CA SER A 69 9.51 -6.33 -8.60
C SER A 69 10.31 -7.22 -7.67
N GLY A 70 11.61 -7.29 -7.89
CA GLY A 70 12.51 -8.10 -7.09
C GLY A 70 13.81 -7.39 -6.80
N ILE A 71 14.82 -8.19 -6.46
CA ILE A 71 16.20 -7.78 -6.28
C ILE A 71 17.13 -8.65 -7.13
N CYS A 72 18.14 -8.05 -7.74
CA CYS A 72 19.10 -8.79 -8.54
C CYS A 72 19.97 -9.69 -7.66
N LEU A 73 19.79 -11.01 -7.79
CA LEU A 73 20.56 -12.03 -7.07
C LEU A 73 21.04 -13.11 -8.04
N ILE A 74 22.00 -13.93 -7.61
CA ILE A 74 22.24 -15.20 -8.30
C ILE A 74 21.11 -16.18 -7.97
N SER A 75 20.67 -16.97 -8.94
CA SER A 75 19.52 -17.89 -8.80
C SER A 75 19.63 -18.81 -7.56
N PRO A 76 20.78 -19.43 -7.24
CA PRO A 76 20.89 -20.26 -6.03
C PRO A 76 20.69 -19.48 -4.72
N VAL A 77 21.08 -18.21 -4.67
CA VAL A 77 20.87 -17.34 -3.49
C VAL A 77 19.41 -16.92 -3.41
N CYS A 78 18.79 -16.63 -4.54
CA CYS A 78 17.36 -16.34 -4.59
C CYS A 78 16.53 -17.49 -4.00
N SER A 79 16.76 -18.72 -4.49
CA SER A 79 16.08 -19.91 -3.99
C SER A 79 16.40 -20.21 -2.52
N TYR A 80 17.61 -19.89 -2.06
CA TYR A 80 17.97 -20.04 -0.65
C TYR A 80 17.11 -19.16 0.28
N TYR A 81 16.76 -17.96 -0.17
CA TYR A 81 15.88 -17.05 0.57
C TYR A 81 14.38 -17.30 0.30
N GLY A 82 14.03 -18.39 -0.38
CA GLY A 82 12.64 -18.72 -0.73
C GLY A 82 12.08 -17.92 -1.90
N GLY A 83 12.90 -17.07 -2.54
CA GLY A 83 12.50 -16.28 -3.68
C GLY A 83 12.47 -17.08 -4.99
N LYS A 84 11.67 -16.60 -5.93
CA LYS A 84 11.57 -17.11 -7.29
C LYS A 84 12.55 -16.35 -8.20
N ALA A 85 13.47 -17.10 -8.79
CA ALA A 85 14.37 -16.58 -9.82
C ALA A 85 13.58 -16.39 -11.12
N THR A 86 13.45 -15.14 -11.56
CA THR A 86 12.78 -14.77 -12.81
C THR A 86 13.75 -14.09 -13.77
N ASP A 87 13.46 -14.15 -15.06
CA ASP A 87 14.15 -13.30 -16.03
C ASP A 87 13.77 -11.84 -15.75
N GLY A 88 14.74 -10.94 -15.83
CA GLY A 88 14.55 -9.52 -15.55
C GLY A 88 15.79 -8.71 -15.91
N PHE A 89 15.70 -7.39 -15.75
CA PHE A 89 16.76 -6.45 -16.15
C PHE A 89 17.93 -6.40 -15.15
N CYS A 90 18.52 -7.54 -14.87
CA CYS A 90 19.69 -7.67 -14.00
C CYS A 90 20.99 -7.82 -14.80
N LYS A 91 22.02 -7.07 -14.41
CA LYS A 91 23.33 -7.09 -15.09
C LYS A 91 24.14 -8.34 -14.67
N MET A 92 25.11 -8.69 -15.51
CA MET A 92 26.16 -9.68 -15.19
C MET A 92 25.67 -11.11 -14.90
N GLY A 93 24.56 -11.54 -15.53
CA GLY A 93 24.04 -12.91 -15.38
C GLY A 93 23.34 -13.17 -14.04
N LEU A 94 22.95 -12.12 -13.33
CA LEU A 94 22.03 -12.19 -12.20
C LEU A 94 20.60 -12.37 -12.71
N THR A 95 19.74 -12.95 -11.88
CA THR A 95 18.30 -13.11 -12.10
C THR A 95 17.55 -12.09 -11.24
N CYS A 96 16.34 -11.72 -11.64
CA CYS A 96 15.47 -10.93 -10.80
C CYS A 96 14.81 -11.86 -9.76
N CYS A 97 15.21 -11.71 -8.51
CA CYS A 97 14.69 -12.52 -7.41
C CYS A 97 13.45 -11.87 -6.81
N VAL A 98 12.29 -12.49 -7.01
CA VAL A 98 11.02 -12.08 -6.40
C VAL A 98 10.88 -12.83 -5.09
N ASN A 99 10.84 -12.11 -3.97
CA ASN A 99 10.71 -12.72 -2.66
C ASN A 99 9.23 -12.96 -2.34
N GLU A 100 8.82 -14.22 -2.28
CA GLU A 100 7.43 -14.61 -2.01
C GLU A 100 7.36 -15.37 -0.69
N VAL A 101 6.41 -14.99 0.16
CA VAL A 101 6.22 -15.58 1.48
C VAL A 101 4.76 -15.98 1.63
N ASN A 102 4.50 -17.27 1.73
CA ASN A 102 3.14 -17.84 1.77
C ASN A 102 2.84 -18.55 3.09
N SER A 103 3.44 -18.09 4.18
CA SER A 103 3.33 -18.66 5.53
C SER A 103 3.05 -17.60 6.59
N CYS A 104 2.63 -18.06 7.77
CA CYS A 104 2.42 -17.24 8.96
C CYS A 104 3.62 -17.34 9.91
N GLY A 105 3.92 -16.24 10.59
CA GLY A 105 5.11 -16.09 11.43
C GLY A 105 6.46 -15.82 10.73
N PRO A 106 6.57 -15.51 9.42
CA PRO A 106 7.86 -15.25 8.81
C PRO A 106 8.49 -13.97 9.36
N LEU A 107 9.81 -13.95 9.38
CA LEU A 107 10.61 -12.75 9.53
C LEU A 107 11.23 -12.43 8.16
N ILE A 108 10.97 -11.23 7.66
CA ILE A 108 11.49 -10.77 6.36
C ILE A 108 12.48 -9.61 6.56
N THR A 109 13.49 -9.55 5.71
CA THR A 109 14.49 -8.47 5.65
C THR A 109 14.58 -7.83 4.26
N PHE A 110 14.08 -8.49 3.21
CA PHE A 110 14.20 -8.01 1.85
C PHE A 110 13.15 -6.96 1.47
N ASN A 111 13.61 -5.98 0.68
CA ASN A 111 12.73 -5.06 0.00
C ASN A 111 11.93 -5.77 -1.11
N ASN A 112 10.76 -5.24 -1.46
CA ASN A 112 9.83 -5.78 -2.47
C ASN A 112 9.46 -7.25 -2.20
N THR A 113 9.05 -7.54 -0.97
CA THR A 113 8.60 -8.88 -0.57
C THR A 113 7.09 -9.00 -0.75
N TYR A 114 6.62 -10.11 -1.31
CA TYR A 114 5.21 -10.41 -1.54
C TYR A 114 4.72 -11.38 -0.47
N TRP A 115 3.89 -10.91 0.45
CA TRP A 115 3.28 -11.74 1.47
C TRP A 115 1.91 -12.21 1.02
N GLN A 116 1.78 -13.51 0.84
CA GLN A 116 0.60 -14.18 0.29
C GLN A 116 -0.09 -15.01 1.36
N SER A 117 -1.41 -15.11 1.25
CA SER A 117 -2.19 -16.03 2.06
C SER A 117 -1.71 -17.48 1.88
N PRO A 118 -1.47 -18.24 2.98
CA PRO A 118 -1.27 -19.68 2.89
C PRO A 118 -2.49 -20.36 2.22
N ALA A 119 -2.27 -21.55 1.64
CA ALA A 119 -3.34 -22.30 0.99
C ALA A 119 -4.47 -22.73 1.94
N ILE A 120 -4.18 -22.83 3.25
CA ILE A 120 -5.14 -23.20 4.28
C ILE A 120 -5.03 -22.18 5.42
N ILE A 121 -6.17 -21.57 5.76
CA ILE A 121 -6.29 -20.63 6.88
C ILE A 121 -7.36 -21.18 7.83
N SER A 122 -6.98 -21.49 9.06
CA SER A 122 -7.92 -21.93 10.09
C SER A 122 -8.82 -20.79 10.56
N SER A 123 -10.09 -21.07 10.83
CA SER A 123 -10.95 -20.17 11.61
C SER A 123 -10.44 -20.05 13.05
N GLU A 124 -10.81 -18.96 13.72
CA GLU A 124 -10.38 -18.69 15.12
C GLU A 124 -8.85 -18.74 15.29
N SER A 125 -8.13 -18.11 14.37
CA SER A 125 -6.65 -18.12 14.35
C SER A 125 -6.07 -16.76 13.97
N SER A 126 -4.75 -16.66 13.91
CA SER A 126 -4.06 -15.46 13.44
C SER A 126 -2.89 -15.81 12.53
N CYS A 127 -2.56 -14.88 11.65
CA CYS A 127 -1.42 -14.97 10.75
C CYS A 127 -0.66 -13.63 10.79
N GLY A 128 0.57 -13.67 11.29
CA GLY A 128 1.42 -12.48 11.37
C GLY A 128 2.64 -12.57 10.47
N LEU A 129 3.25 -11.43 10.17
CA LEU A 129 4.55 -11.29 9.51
C LEU A 129 5.35 -10.21 10.24
N THR A 130 6.64 -10.47 10.49
CA THR A 130 7.56 -9.50 11.09
C THR A 130 8.52 -8.98 10.03
N ILE A 131 8.60 -7.66 9.90
CA ILE A 131 9.58 -6.98 9.09
C ILE A 131 10.71 -6.56 10.02
N LYS A 132 11.90 -7.16 9.87
CA LYS A 132 13.08 -6.75 10.62
C LYS A 132 13.72 -5.54 9.94
N LEU A 133 14.07 -4.54 10.73
CA LEU A 133 14.70 -3.29 10.28
C LEU A 133 16.06 -3.17 10.97
N ASP A 134 17.12 -3.28 10.19
CA ASP A 134 18.49 -3.31 10.69
C ASP A 134 19.45 -2.82 9.61
N GLN A 135 19.97 -1.60 9.80
CA GLN A 135 20.88 -0.95 8.87
C GLN A 135 22.24 -1.67 8.71
N HIS A 136 22.53 -2.64 9.59
CA HIS A 136 23.74 -3.46 9.50
C HIS A 136 23.57 -4.68 8.58
N LEU A 137 22.34 -4.99 8.18
CA LEU A 137 22.07 -6.01 7.16
C LEU A 137 22.49 -5.52 5.78
N ILE A 138 23.08 -6.42 5.00
CA ILE A 138 23.66 -6.07 3.70
C ILE A 138 22.58 -5.72 2.66
N GLU A 139 21.37 -6.22 2.86
CA GLU A 139 20.16 -5.95 2.09
C GLU A 139 19.42 -4.66 2.53
N GLN A 140 19.77 -4.09 3.69
CA GLN A 140 19.18 -2.87 4.25
C GLN A 140 20.27 -1.84 4.61
N LYS A 141 21.23 -1.58 3.71
CA LYS A 141 22.39 -0.69 3.99
C LYS A 141 22.04 0.74 4.43
N LYS A 142 20.77 1.14 4.36
CA LYS A 142 20.28 2.44 4.78
C LYS A 142 19.14 2.24 5.79
N PRO A 143 19.00 3.12 6.79
CA PRO A 143 17.85 3.09 7.68
C PRO A 143 16.57 3.28 6.87
N ILE A 144 15.54 2.52 7.23
CA ILE A 144 14.21 2.56 6.62
C ILE A 144 13.32 3.46 7.47
N CYS A 145 12.71 4.47 6.86
CA CYS A 145 11.81 5.40 7.56
C CYS A 145 10.35 5.25 7.14
N GLN A 146 10.09 4.59 6.00
CA GLN A 146 8.74 4.27 5.60
C GLN A 146 8.66 2.85 5.02
N ILE A 147 7.52 2.22 5.21
CA ILE A 147 7.15 0.98 4.52
C ILE A 147 5.86 1.26 3.77
N ARG A 148 5.83 0.92 2.48
CA ARG A 148 4.61 0.94 1.69
C ARG A 148 4.09 -0.50 1.56
N LEU A 149 2.82 -0.67 1.88
CA LEU A 149 2.07 -1.90 1.69
C LEU A 149 1.11 -1.69 0.53
N ASP A 150 1.28 -2.42 -0.56
CA ASP A 150 0.34 -2.43 -1.68
C ASP A 150 -0.49 -3.71 -1.65
N PHE A 151 -1.82 -3.57 -1.58
CA PHE A 151 -2.77 -4.67 -1.52
C PHE A 151 -3.14 -5.13 -2.94
N LEU A 152 -2.29 -5.96 -3.55
CA LEU A 152 -2.54 -6.50 -4.90
C LEU A 152 -3.84 -7.33 -4.92
N THR A 153 -3.97 -8.20 -3.91
CA THR A 153 -5.24 -8.80 -3.53
C THR A 153 -5.39 -8.73 -2.02
N PHE A 154 -6.61 -8.48 -1.56
CA PHE A 154 -6.96 -8.40 -0.15
C PHE A 154 -8.47 -8.58 0.02
N SER A 155 -8.86 -9.72 0.54
CA SER A 155 -10.24 -10.09 0.81
C SER A 155 -10.30 -10.86 2.13
N LEU A 156 -10.79 -10.19 3.16
CA LEU A 156 -11.12 -10.76 4.47
C LEU A 156 -12.64 -10.75 4.69
N ALA A 157 -13.10 -11.30 5.82
CA ALA A 157 -14.51 -11.21 6.19
C ALA A 157 -14.96 -9.74 6.25
N GLN A 158 -16.22 -9.51 5.88
CA GLN A 158 -16.84 -8.19 6.02
C GLN A 158 -16.94 -7.81 7.50
N PRO A 159 -17.01 -6.50 7.83
CA PRO A 159 -17.25 -6.08 9.20
C PRO A 159 -18.62 -6.54 9.71
N ASN A 160 -18.85 -6.41 11.02
CA ASN A 160 -20.14 -6.67 11.64
C ASN A 160 -21.19 -5.58 11.32
N ALA A 161 -22.37 -5.66 11.94
CA ALA A 161 -23.45 -4.70 11.75
C ALA A 161 -23.07 -3.28 12.18
N GLU A 162 -22.18 -3.15 13.16
CA GLU A 162 -21.58 -1.89 13.63
C GLU A 162 -20.45 -1.39 12.73
N THR A 163 -20.19 -2.07 11.61
CA THR A 163 -19.09 -1.82 10.66
C THR A 163 -17.67 -1.92 11.22
N ILE A 164 -17.53 -2.60 12.36
CA ILE A 164 -16.27 -2.88 13.00
C ILE A 164 -15.74 -4.22 12.48
N CYS A 165 -14.43 -4.27 12.24
CA CYS A 165 -13.70 -5.46 11.82
C CYS A 165 -13.48 -6.43 13.00
N SER A 166 -14.57 -7.00 13.52
CA SER A 166 -14.57 -7.89 14.68
C SER A 166 -14.40 -9.37 14.34
N VAL A 167 -14.78 -9.80 13.13
CA VAL A 167 -14.61 -11.19 12.67
C VAL A 167 -13.20 -11.40 12.14
N ASP A 168 -12.86 -10.75 11.03
CA ASP A 168 -11.50 -10.72 10.52
C ASP A 168 -10.96 -9.30 10.65
N SER A 169 -9.67 -9.16 10.96
CA SER A 169 -9.02 -7.85 11.05
C SER A 169 -7.59 -7.90 10.53
N PHE A 170 -7.17 -6.81 9.92
CA PHE A 170 -5.77 -6.50 9.62
C PHE A 170 -5.32 -5.34 10.49
N GLN A 171 -4.18 -5.53 11.15
CA GLN A 171 -3.59 -4.59 12.08
C GLN A 171 -2.08 -4.50 11.86
N VAL A 172 -1.52 -3.34 12.17
CA VAL A 172 -0.09 -3.09 12.10
C VAL A 172 0.39 -2.54 13.43
N ALA A 173 1.51 -3.07 13.93
CA ALA A 173 2.20 -2.58 15.12
C ALA A 173 3.63 -2.14 14.78
N GLY A 174 4.11 -1.10 15.47
CA GLY A 174 5.45 -0.55 15.30
C GLY A 174 5.58 0.63 14.34
N ALA A 175 4.48 1.06 13.71
CA ALA A 175 4.40 2.33 12.98
C ALA A 175 4.06 3.50 13.92
N VAL A 176 4.52 4.72 13.62
CA VAL A 176 4.21 5.92 14.43
C VAL A 176 2.95 6.66 13.99
N ASN A 177 2.59 6.57 12.71
CA ASN A 177 1.31 7.10 12.24
C ASN A 177 0.16 6.18 12.65
N LYS A 178 -1.04 6.75 12.82
CA LYS A 178 -2.25 6.01 13.15
C LYS A 178 -2.66 5.13 11.96
N ILE A 179 -2.62 3.81 12.16
CA ILE A 179 -3.07 2.83 11.17
C ILE A 179 -4.45 2.32 11.59
N PRO A 180 -5.51 2.50 10.77
CA PRO A 180 -6.82 1.97 11.10
C PRO A 180 -6.83 0.44 11.01
N THR A 181 -7.63 -0.21 11.85
CA THR A 181 -7.98 -1.61 11.65
C THR A 181 -8.88 -1.71 10.41
N ILE A 182 -8.55 -2.59 9.48
CA ILE A 182 -9.34 -2.80 8.25
C ILE A 182 -9.67 -4.28 8.04
N CYS A 183 -10.70 -4.53 7.23
CA CYS A 183 -11.18 -5.84 6.84
C CYS A 183 -11.94 -5.73 5.51
N GLY A 184 -12.56 -6.82 5.07
CA GLY A 184 -13.30 -6.85 3.82
C GLY A 184 -12.42 -6.76 2.56
N ASP A 185 -12.89 -6.05 1.53
CA ASP A 185 -12.26 -5.99 0.21
C ASP A 185 -11.38 -4.73 0.05
N ASN A 186 -10.06 -4.88 -0.11
CA ASN A 186 -9.13 -3.73 -0.22
C ASN A 186 -8.17 -3.81 -1.41
N ASN A 187 -8.52 -4.58 -2.45
CA ASN A 187 -7.72 -4.74 -3.66
C ASN A 187 -7.36 -3.39 -4.31
N GLY A 188 -6.11 -3.24 -4.73
CA GLY A 188 -5.62 -2.05 -5.42
C GLY A 188 -5.37 -0.84 -4.52
N GLN A 189 -5.58 -0.97 -3.21
CA GLN A 189 -5.30 0.09 -2.24
C GLN A 189 -3.91 -0.09 -1.62
N HIS A 190 -3.44 0.93 -0.91
CA HIS A 190 -2.14 0.90 -0.23
C HIS A 190 -2.18 1.62 1.11
N ILE A 191 -1.16 1.34 1.93
CA ILE A 191 -0.91 1.99 3.23
C ILE A 191 0.58 2.34 3.33
N TYR A 192 0.87 3.56 3.77
CA TYR A 192 2.20 3.97 4.22
C TYR A 192 2.31 3.85 5.74
N LEU A 193 3.36 3.18 6.19
CA LEU A 193 3.77 3.07 7.58
C LEU A 193 4.95 4.00 7.81
N MET A 194 4.85 4.89 8.78
CA MET A 194 5.91 5.81 9.18
C MET A 194 6.69 5.22 10.33
N LEU A 195 8.02 5.36 10.29
CA LEU A 195 8.93 4.72 11.23
C LEU A 195 10.00 5.70 11.69
N PRO A 196 10.30 5.74 13.00
CA PRO A 196 11.53 6.31 13.51
C PRO A 196 12.75 5.67 12.85
N ARG A 197 13.81 6.45 12.67
CA ARG A 197 15.11 5.95 12.13
C ARG A 197 15.68 4.78 12.94
N ILE A 198 15.31 4.67 14.21
CA ILE A 198 15.80 3.67 15.17
C ILE A 198 14.88 2.45 15.31
N SER A 199 13.81 2.35 14.51
CA SER A 199 12.90 1.21 14.56
C SER A 199 13.63 -0.09 14.24
N SER A 200 13.42 -1.12 15.07
CA SER A 200 14.02 -2.45 14.90
C SER A 200 13.11 -3.43 14.15
N SER A 201 11.79 -3.23 14.22
CA SER A 201 10.83 -4.11 13.57
C SER A 201 9.44 -3.50 13.43
N VAL A 202 8.69 -3.98 12.45
CA VAL A 202 7.26 -3.74 12.27
C VAL A 202 6.55 -5.09 12.21
N GLN A 203 5.37 -5.19 12.81
CA GLN A 203 4.55 -6.40 12.76
C GLN A 203 3.25 -6.12 12.03
N ILE A 204 2.92 -7.01 11.09
CA ILE A 204 1.63 -7.05 10.42
C ILE A 204 0.91 -8.27 10.96
N VAL A 205 -0.33 -8.11 11.41
CA VAL A 205 -1.13 -9.19 11.99
C VAL A 205 -2.49 -9.22 11.33
N MET A 206 -2.87 -10.41 10.88
CA MET A 206 -4.26 -10.71 10.54
C MET A 206 -4.85 -11.64 11.60
N THR A 207 -6.01 -11.29 12.12
CA THR A 207 -6.77 -12.12 13.05
C THR A 207 -8.04 -12.59 12.37
N PHE A 208 -8.43 -13.84 12.61
CA PHE A 208 -9.51 -14.51 11.91
C PHE A 208 -10.48 -15.14 12.90
N GLY A 209 -11.75 -14.79 12.78
CA GLY A 209 -12.85 -15.42 13.50
C GLY A 209 -13.48 -16.55 12.71
N THR A 210 -14.72 -16.90 13.07
CA THR A 210 -15.51 -17.90 12.39
C THR A 210 -16.19 -17.27 11.16
N SER A 211 -15.82 -17.72 9.97
CA SER A 211 -16.40 -17.27 8.71
C SER A 211 -16.24 -18.33 7.61
N ASN A 212 -17.18 -18.34 6.67
CA ASN A 212 -17.17 -19.24 5.50
C ASN A 212 -16.57 -18.58 4.25
N ILE A 213 -16.03 -17.37 4.38
CA ILE A 213 -15.43 -16.63 3.26
C ILE A 213 -14.04 -17.16 2.92
N HIS A 214 -13.70 -17.11 1.64
CA HIS A 214 -12.35 -17.45 1.18
C HIS A 214 -11.41 -16.27 1.43
N ARG A 215 -10.60 -16.36 2.50
CA ARG A 215 -9.61 -15.36 2.86
C ARG A 215 -8.44 -15.39 1.88
N MET A 216 -8.11 -14.25 1.28
CA MET A 216 -6.98 -14.14 0.37
C MET A 216 -6.30 -12.80 0.53
N TRP A 217 -4.98 -12.82 0.48
CA TRP A 217 -4.19 -11.62 0.33
C TRP A 217 -2.92 -11.89 -0.48
N ASN A 218 -2.45 -10.85 -1.15
CA ASN A 218 -1.13 -10.73 -1.75
C ASN A 218 -0.70 -9.28 -1.54
N ILE A 219 0.18 -9.06 -0.57
CA ILE A 219 0.62 -7.75 -0.13
C ILE A 219 2.08 -7.56 -0.56
N LYS A 220 2.33 -6.58 -1.42
CA LYS A 220 3.70 -6.17 -1.75
C LYS A 220 4.19 -5.20 -0.69
N ILE A 221 5.34 -5.52 -0.11
CA ILE A 221 5.97 -4.77 0.98
C ILE A 221 7.23 -4.10 0.43
N ALA A 222 7.20 -2.78 0.33
CA ALA A 222 8.35 -1.97 -0.10
C ALA A 222 8.94 -1.21 1.09
N LEU A 223 10.23 -1.41 1.33
CA LEU A 223 11.03 -0.72 2.35
C LEU A 223 11.64 0.54 1.73
N LEU A 224 11.32 1.70 2.29
CA LEU A 224 11.73 3.01 1.76
C LEU A 224 12.83 3.62 2.67
N PRO A 225 14.05 3.80 2.15
CA PRO A 225 15.14 4.42 2.89
C PRO A 225 14.82 5.85 3.32
N CYS A 226 15.34 6.26 4.47
CA CYS A 226 15.11 7.59 5.05
C CYS A 226 15.61 8.79 4.22
N ASP A 227 16.43 8.54 3.21
CA ASP A 227 16.98 9.55 2.30
C ASP A 227 16.37 9.50 0.90
N ALA A 228 15.30 8.71 0.71
CA ALA A 228 14.54 8.72 -0.52
C ALA A 228 13.82 10.06 -0.71
N ASP A 229 13.82 10.57 -1.94
CA ASP A 229 13.14 11.80 -2.36
C ASP A 229 11.64 11.58 -2.68
N TYR A 230 11.20 10.31 -2.68
CA TYR A 230 9.84 9.88 -2.99
C TYR A 230 9.05 9.40 -1.77
N LEU A 231 9.49 9.75 -0.55
CA LEU A 231 8.74 9.44 0.67
C LEU A 231 7.37 10.14 0.69
N ALA A 232 6.37 9.48 1.28
CA ALA A 232 5.10 10.13 1.58
C ALA A 232 5.32 11.24 2.64
N PRO A 233 4.57 12.35 2.58
CA PRO A 233 4.61 13.36 3.64
C PRO A 233 4.13 12.78 4.97
N ASP A 234 4.52 13.42 6.08
CA ASP A 234 4.10 13.04 7.43
C ASP A 234 2.56 13.02 7.57
N ASP A 235 2.06 12.11 8.40
CA ASP A 235 0.64 11.80 8.64
C ASP A 235 -0.22 11.33 7.45
N CYS A 236 0.34 11.18 6.25
CA CYS A 236 -0.33 10.58 5.10
C CYS A 236 -0.40 9.05 5.20
N LEU A 237 -1.60 8.48 5.40
CA LEU A 237 -1.80 7.03 5.35
C LEU A 237 -1.77 6.52 3.90
N GLN A 238 -2.36 7.30 2.99
CA GLN A 238 -2.31 7.06 1.55
C GLN A 238 -1.61 8.22 0.86
N TYR A 239 -0.70 7.91 -0.07
CA TYR A 239 -0.02 8.91 -0.88
C TYR A 239 -0.08 8.55 -2.36
N PHE A 240 -0.64 9.44 -3.16
CA PHE A 240 -0.83 9.30 -4.59
C PHE A 240 0.12 10.23 -5.34
N THR A 241 0.84 9.69 -6.31
CA THR A 241 1.93 10.37 -7.02
C THR A 241 1.66 10.53 -8.52
N SER A 242 0.40 10.40 -8.93
CA SER A 242 -0.05 10.64 -10.30
C SER A 242 -0.85 11.95 -10.36
N PRO A 243 -0.91 12.64 -11.51
CA PRO A 243 -1.72 13.86 -11.63
C PRO A 243 -3.22 13.56 -11.68
N VAL A 244 -3.59 12.34 -12.08
CA VAL A 244 -4.96 11.85 -12.19
C VAL A 244 -5.03 10.43 -11.64
N GLY A 245 -6.13 10.09 -11.00
CA GLY A 245 -6.41 8.72 -10.56
C GLY A 245 -7.73 8.63 -9.81
N SER A 246 -7.89 7.54 -9.07
CA SER A 246 -9.05 7.34 -8.19
C SER A 246 -8.58 7.02 -6.78
N ILE A 247 -9.34 7.49 -5.81
CA ILE A 247 -9.23 7.15 -4.40
C ILE A 247 -10.50 6.44 -3.96
N MET A 248 -10.38 5.51 -3.03
CA MET A 248 -11.53 4.86 -2.42
C MET A 248 -11.26 4.62 -0.94
N THR A 249 -12.32 4.58 -0.13
CA THR A 249 -12.19 4.18 1.27
C THR A 249 -11.88 2.69 1.36
N PHE A 250 -11.23 2.28 2.45
CA PHE A 250 -11.09 0.86 2.76
C PHE A 250 -12.46 0.16 2.79
N ASN A 251 -12.48 -1.09 2.34
CA ASN A 251 -13.64 -1.94 2.12
C ASN A 251 -14.65 -1.47 1.05
N TRP A 252 -14.48 -0.30 0.41
CA TRP A 252 -15.37 0.13 -0.67
C TRP A 252 -15.29 -0.81 -1.89
N LYS A 253 -16.44 -1.09 -2.51
CA LYS A 253 -16.52 -1.90 -3.73
C LYS A 253 -17.78 -1.58 -4.53
N ASP A 254 -17.66 -1.46 -5.84
CA ASP A 254 -18.80 -1.34 -6.75
C ASP A 254 -19.59 -2.66 -6.80
N LYS A 255 -20.66 -2.73 -6.02
CA LYS A 255 -21.60 -3.86 -5.98
C LYS A 255 -23.02 -3.34 -6.03
N SER A 256 -23.92 -4.14 -6.61
CA SER A 256 -25.36 -3.85 -6.65
C SER A 256 -26.03 -3.85 -5.28
N SER A 257 -25.42 -4.52 -4.31
CA SER A 257 -25.92 -4.59 -2.95
C SER A 257 -25.63 -3.30 -2.17
N ARG A 258 -26.66 -2.72 -1.55
CA ARG A 258 -26.58 -1.50 -0.71
C ARG A 258 -26.21 -1.79 0.76
N ILE A 259 -25.58 -2.94 1.01
CA ILE A 259 -25.06 -3.28 2.34
C ILE A 259 -23.97 -2.27 2.70
N THR A 260 -23.95 -1.86 3.97
CA THR A 260 -22.91 -0.99 4.53
C THR A 260 -21.52 -1.57 4.27
N ARG A 261 -20.63 -0.75 3.71
CA ARG A 261 -19.23 -1.11 3.44
C ARG A 261 -18.24 -0.15 4.09
N GLN A 262 -18.70 1.04 4.45
CA GLN A 262 -17.95 1.96 5.28
C GLN A 262 -17.48 1.25 6.55
N LEU A 263 -16.26 1.55 6.99
CA LEU A 263 -15.71 1.04 8.24
C LEU A 263 -15.84 2.12 9.32
N ALA A 264 -16.18 1.73 10.54
CA ALA A 264 -16.17 2.62 11.69
C ALA A 264 -14.74 3.02 12.11
N GLY A 265 -14.63 4.14 12.82
CA GLY A 265 -13.43 4.61 13.49
C GLY A 265 -12.26 4.99 12.58
N GLN A 266 -12.53 5.35 11.33
CA GLN A 266 -11.52 5.76 10.36
C GLN A 266 -11.15 7.22 10.60
N ASP A 267 -9.86 7.54 10.50
CA ASP A 267 -9.33 8.87 10.76
C ASP A 267 -7.93 8.94 10.15
N TYR A 268 -7.85 9.31 8.87
CA TYR A 268 -6.59 9.33 8.14
C TYR A 268 -6.58 10.33 6.98
N TYR A 269 -5.39 10.80 6.64
CA TYR A 269 -5.16 11.63 5.46
C TYR A 269 -4.87 10.79 4.22
N ILE A 270 -5.50 11.20 3.12
CA ILE A 270 -5.15 10.84 1.76
C ILE A 270 -4.44 12.04 1.15
N CYS A 271 -3.20 11.84 0.73
CA CYS A 271 -2.33 12.90 0.24
C CYS A 271 -1.98 12.73 -1.24
N PHE A 272 -1.70 13.84 -1.89
CA PHE A 272 -1.39 13.88 -3.32
C PHE A 272 -0.09 14.65 -3.53
N ARG A 273 0.87 14.04 -4.23
CA ARG A 273 2.07 14.75 -4.66
C ARG A 273 1.64 15.84 -5.63
N THR A 274 2.18 17.05 -5.47
CA THR A 274 1.93 18.09 -6.47
C THR A 274 2.69 17.73 -7.74
N GLU A 275 1.95 17.43 -8.80
CA GLU A 275 2.51 17.04 -10.10
C GLU A 275 2.64 18.23 -11.05
N LEU A 276 3.41 18.01 -12.11
CA LEU A 276 3.33 18.82 -13.31
C LEU A 276 2.12 18.37 -14.15
N VAL A 277 1.36 19.34 -14.66
CA VAL A 277 0.12 19.14 -15.42
C VAL A 277 0.13 19.96 -16.72
N ASN A 278 -0.84 19.67 -17.60
CA ASN A 278 -1.00 20.13 -18.98
C ASN A 278 -0.04 19.49 -20.00
N ASN A 279 -0.59 19.14 -21.16
CA ASN A 279 0.13 18.58 -22.32
C ASN A 279 0.57 19.67 -23.33
N HIS A 280 0.37 20.95 -23.00
CA HIS A 280 0.87 22.04 -23.82
C HIS A 280 2.41 22.16 -23.66
N ALA A 281 3.07 22.89 -24.57
CA ALA A 281 4.53 22.94 -24.71
C ALA A 281 5.35 23.29 -23.44
N ILE A 282 4.68 23.68 -22.34
CA ILE A 282 5.28 23.99 -21.04
C ILE A 282 4.49 23.27 -19.94
N ALA A 283 5.14 22.32 -19.27
CA ALA A 283 4.60 21.65 -18.10
C ALA A 283 4.47 22.64 -16.93
N GLN A 284 3.31 22.67 -16.28
CA GLN A 284 3.01 23.63 -15.20
C GLN A 284 2.80 22.91 -13.88
N VAL A 285 3.23 23.51 -12.77
CA VAL A 285 2.97 22.96 -11.43
C VAL A 285 1.48 23.08 -11.12
N ALA A 286 0.82 21.98 -10.75
CA ALA A 286 -0.61 22.00 -10.44
C ALA A 286 -0.95 22.98 -9.31
N THR A 287 -1.96 23.82 -9.53
CA THR A 287 -2.44 24.84 -8.58
C THR A 287 -3.74 24.44 -7.89
N ALA A 288 -4.46 23.46 -8.43
CA ALA A 288 -5.67 22.92 -7.81
C ALA A 288 -5.75 21.39 -7.88
N LEU A 289 -6.45 20.81 -6.91
CA LEU A 289 -6.90 19.42 -6.92
C LEU A 289 -8.42 19.44 -7.07
N CYS A 290 -8.98 18.60 -7.93
CA CYS A 290 -10.42 18.46 -8.13
C CYS A 290 -10.85 17.02 -7.87
N LEU A 291 -11.99 16.86 -7.22
CA LEU A 291 -12.62 15.59 -6.89
C LEU A 291 -13.96 15.47 -7.60
N SER A 292 -14.21 14.34 -8.22
CA SER A 292 -15.49 13.98 -8.82
C SER A 292 -15.82 12.52 -8.51
N HIS A 293 -17.05 12.09 -8.79
CA HIS A 293 -17.42 10.68 -8.61
C HIS A 293 -16.60 9.76 -9.53
N CYS A 294 -16.31 8.55 -9.05
CA CYS A 294 -15.95 7.43 -9.92
C CYS A 294 -17.14 7.04 -10.81
N GLU A 295 -16.84 6.46 -11.98
CA GLU A 295 -17.87 5.69 -12.70
C GLU A 295 -18.13 4.42 -11.92
N VAL A 296 -19.41 4.12 -11.69
CA VAL A 296 -19.85 2.93 -10.97
C VAL A 296 -21.03 2.31 -11.70
N SER A 297 -21.10 0.99 -11.66
CA SER A 297 -22.15 0.22 -12.32
C SER A 297 -23.40 0.17 -11.47
N SER A 298 -23.26 0.07 -10.14
CA SER A 298 -24.42 -0.07 -9.26
C SER A 298 -24.21 0.44 -7.82
N GLY A 299 -22.96 0.47 -7.35
CA GLY A 299 -22.59 1.01 -6.05
C GLY A 299 -22.83 2.52 -5.95
N LEU A 300 -22.65 3.07 -4.75
CA LEU A 300 -22.63 4.53 -4.56
C LEU A 300 -21.20 5.05 -4.62
N PRO A 301 -20.89 6.03 -5.50
CA PRO A 301 -19.55 6.61 -5.57
C PRO A 301 -19.27 7.52 -4.36
N PHE A 302 -20.31 7.97 -3.65
CA PHE A 302 -20.18 8.77 -2.45
C PHE A 302 -21.37 8.50 -1.52
N SER A 303 -21.12 8.02 -0.31
CA SER A 303 -22.14 7.71 0.68
C SER A 303 -21.55 7.75 2.08
N LEU A 304 -21.62 8.91 2.73
CA LEU A 304 -21.16 9.18 4.10
C LEU A 304 -22.31 9.83 4.89
N SER A 305 -22.76 9.25 6.00
CA SER A 305 -23.85 9.80 6.85
C SER A 305 -25.09 10.31 6.08
N GLY A 306 -25.59 9.52 5.13
CA GLY A 306 -26.67 9.93 4.23
C GLY A 306 -27.88 9.01 4.29
N ASN A 307 -29.05 9.56 4.64
CA ASN A 307 -30.31 8.81 4.78
C ASN A 307 -31.21 8.82 3.54
N VAL A 308 -30.93 9.69 2.56
CA VAL A 308 -31.65 9.81 1.28
C VAL A 308 -30.67 9.56 0.13
N PRO A 309 -30.99 8.70 -0.85
CA PRO A 309 -30.13 8.44 -2.01
C PRO A 309 -29.93 9.68 -2.88
N GLY A 310 -28.75 9.82 -3.47
CA GLY A 310 -28.42 10.88 -4.41
C GLY A 310 -28.54 12.29 -3.85
N THR A 311 -28.52 12.46 -2.53
CA THR A 311 -28.74 13.74 -1.86
C THR A 311 -27.52 14.11 -1.04
N SER A 312 -27.08 15.35 -1.20
CA SER A 312 -25.90 15.86 -0.49
C SER A 312 -26.30 16.33 0.90
N GLN A 313 -25.30 16.60 1.74
CA GLN A 313 -25.52 17.17 3.07
C GLN A 313 -26.46 18.39 3.06
N ALA A 314 -27.18 18.58 4.17
CA ALA A 314 -27.95 19.80 4.41
C ALA A 314 -27.04 21.04 4.41
N ALA A 315 -27.63 22.23 4.28
CA ALA A 315 -26.90 23.48 4.44
C ALA A 315 -26.77 23.83 5.93
N GLY A 316 -25.59 24.30 6.36
CA GLY A 316 -25.35 24.77 7.73
C GLY A 316 -24.02 24.27 8.30
N ASP A 317 -23.61 24.88 9.41
CA ASP A 317 -22.43 24.55 10.21
C ASP A 317 -22.57 23.25 11.02
N GLU A 318 -23.81 22.84 11.32
CA GLU A 318 -24.12 21.57 11.98
C GLU A 318 -24.22 20.36 11.01
N SER A 319 -23.99 20.56 9.72
CA SER A 319 -23.99 19.47 8.75
C SER A 319 -22.67 18.69 8.77
N CYS A 320 -22.74 17.37 8.58
CA CYS A 320 -21.57 16.48 8.54
C CYS A 320 -20.81 16.37 9.88
N THR A 321 -21.54 16.06 10.95
CA THR A 321 -21.01 15.87 12.31
C THR A 321 -20.54 14.45 12.59
N ASN A 322 -21.07 13.46 11.87
CA ASN A 322 -20.74 12.05 12.02
C ASN A 322 -19.56 11.67 11.11
N ASP A 323 -19.85 11.31 9.87
CA ASP A 323 -18.86 10.84 8.89
C ASP A 323 -18.77 11.82 7.73
N TYR A 324 -17.54 12.12 7.35
CA TYR A 324 -17.27 13.16 6.39
C TYR A 324 -15.86 13.08 5.84
N ILE A 325 -15.69 13.78 4.73
CA ILE A 325 -14.37 14.19 4.27
C ILE A 325 -14.15 15.67 4.59
N VAL A 326 -12.91 16.03 4.91
CA VAL A 326 -12.46 17.43 4.94
C VAL A 326 -11.60 17.68 3.72
N PHE A 327 -12.10 18.52 2.83
CA PHE A 327 -11.42 19.02 1.65
C PHE A 327 -11.30 20.55 1.75
N PRO A 328 -10.18 21.07 2.29
CA PRO A 328 -10.06 22.47 2.70
C PRO A 328 -10.36 23.45 1.56
N GLY A 329 -11.17 24.47 1.83
CA GLY A 329 -11.52 25.50 0.86
C GLY A 329 -12.22 24.98 -0.39
N GLY A 330 -12.88 23.81 -0.32
CA GLY A 330 -13.52 23.18 -1.47
C GLY A 330 -14.61 24.05 -2.09
N PHE A 331 -14.59 24.19 -3.42
CA PHE A 331 -15.57 24.94 -4.23
C PHE A 331 -16.01 24.15 -5.46
N SER A 332 -17.24 24.38 -5.94
CA SER A 332 -17.77 23.70 -7.13
C SER A 332 -17.04 24.15 -8.39
N LEU A 333 -16.89 23.25 -9.36
CA LEU A 333 -16.46 23.58 -10.71
C LEU A 333 -17.60 23.22 -11.68
N PRO A 334 -18.14 24.19 -12.46
CA PRO A 334 -17.78 25.61 -12.48
C PRO A 334 -18.07 26.35 -11.16
N PRO A 335 -17.29 27.41 -10.83
CA PRO A 335 -17.47 28.15 -9.59
C PRO A 335 -18.77 28.97 -9.61
N THR A 336 -19.36 29.13 -8.43
CA THR A 336 -20.44 30.10 -8.21
C THR A 336 -19.85 31.49 -7.98
N ILE A 337 -20.59 32.55 -8.32
CA ILE A 337 -20.18 33.95 -8.08
C ILE A 337 -21.13 34.56 -7.03
N PRO A 338 -20.64 35.03 -5.87
CA PRO A 338 -19.26 34.92 -5.37
C PRO A 338 -18.89 33.47 -5.02
N ILE A 339 -17.59 33.15 -5.04
CA ILE A 339 -17.09 31.80 -4.74
C ILE A 339 -17.49 31.41 -3.33
N LYS A 340 -18.24 30.31 -3.21
CA LYS A 340 -18.59 29.70 -1.93
C LYS A 340 -17.62 28.56 -1.63
N GLN A 341 -16.87 28.70 -0.55
CA GLN A 341 -15.97 27.65 -0.07
C GLN A 341 -16.61 26.88 1.08
N ARG A 342 -16.29 25.59 1.17
CA ARG A 342 -16.66 24.74 2.31
C ARG A 342 -15.59 23.67 2.51
N ASP A 343 -15.34 23.33 3.77
CA ASP A 343 -14.31 22.36 4.10
C ASP A 343 -14.85 20.93 4.21
N ARG A 344 -16.09 20.74 4.69
CA ARG A 344 -16.64 19.40 5.00
C ARG A 344 -17.68 18.94 3.99
N PHE A 345 -17.67 17.66 3.65
CA PHE A 345 -18.63 17.05 2.71
C PHE A 345 -19.11 15.70 3.24
N CYS A 346 -20.42 15.45 3.13
CA CYS A 346 -21.10 14.21 3.49
C CYS A 346 -22.43 14.10 2.71
N GLY A 347 -23.25 13.10 3.02
CA GLY A 347 -24.43 12.70 2.27
C GLY A 347 -24.13 11.59 1.24
N THR A 348 -25.07 11.35 0.34
CA THR A 348 -24.98 10.32 -0.71
C THR A 348 -24.71 10.88 -2.12
N THR A 349 -24.37 12.17 -2.21
CA THR A 349 -23.79 12.76 -3.42
C THR A 349 -22.80 13.86 -3.03
N LEU A 350 -21.74 14.02 -3.82
CA LEU A 350 -20.72 15.04 -3.58
C LEU A 350 -21.19 16.34 -4.23
N SER A 351 -21.57 17.33 -3.42
CA SER A 351 -22.06 18.61 -3.90
C SER A 351 -21.88 19.70 -2.85
N GLN A 352 -21.68 20.94 -3.27
CA GLN A 352 -21.70 22.09 -2.36
C GLN A 352 -23.12 22.54 -2.01
N VAL A 353 -24.08 22.27 -2.88
CA VAL A 353 -25.46 22.70 -2.70
C VAL A 353 -26.06 21.93 -1.53
N GLY A 354 -26.60 22.63 -0.54
CA GLY A 354 -27.31 21.98 0.57
C GLY A 354 -28.53 21.22 0.06
N SER A 355 -28.64 19.94 0.42
CA SER A 355 -29.72 19.05 -0.07
C SER A 355 -29.81 18.98 -1.60
N GLY A 356 -28.71 19.25 -2.31
CA GLY A 356 -28.64 19.12 -3.76
C GLY A 356 -28.65 17.67 -4.22
N ASN A 357 -29.25 17.42 -5.38
CA ASN A 357 -29.40 16.09 -5.98
C ASN A 357 -28.54 15.86 -7.25
N ILE A 358 -27.71 16.84 -7.60
CA ILE A 358 -26.78 16.78 -8.72
C ILE A 358 -25.36 16.74 -8.16
N SER A 359 -24.57 15.76 -8.58
CA SER A 359 -23.15 15.68 -8.22
C SER A 359 -22.37 16.81 -8.89
N GLN A 360 -21.39 17.35 -8.18
CA GLN A 360 -20.53 18.42 -8.67
C GLN A 360 -19.07 17.98 -8.59
N THR A 361 -18.25 18.53 -9.48
CA THR A 361 -16.80 18.49 -9.28
C THR A 361 -16.46 19.50 -8.20
N ILE A 362 -15.75 19.08 -7.16
CA ILE A 362 -15.31 19.95 -6.07
C ILE A 362 -13.81 20.14 -6.19
N CYS A 363 -13.34 21.36 -6.30
CA CYS A 363 -11.93 21.70 -6.39
C CYS A 363 -11.44 22.45 -5.15
N SER A 364 -10.15 22.34 -4.88
CA SER A 364 -9.46 23.10 -3.84
C SER A 364 -8.11 23.57 -4.37
N THR A 365 -7.74 24.79 -3.98
CA THR A 365 -6.41 25.37 -4.20
C THR A 365 -5.51 25.26 -2.98
N ALA A 366 -6.00 24.68 -1.87
CA ALA A 366 -5.25 24.56 -0.63
C ALA A 366 -4.05 23.62 -0.78
N LYS A 367 -2.89 24.02 -0.26
CA LYS A 367 -1.65 23.25 -0.26
C LYS A 367 -1.20 22.93 1.18
N PRO A 368 -0.55 21.76 1.42
CA PRO A 368 -0.38 20.65 0.49
C PRO A 368 -1.73 20.00 0.14
N PHE A 369 -1.81 19.34 -1.03
CA PHE A 369 -3.02 18.64 -1.45
C PHE A 369 -3.28 17.43 -0.56
N ARG A 370 -4.34 17.52 0.26
CA ARG A 370 -4.76 16.47 1.20
C ARG A 370 -6.27 16.44 1.38
N LEU A 371 -6.77 15.25 1.67
CA LEU A 371 -8.15 14.97 2.05
C LEU A 371 -8.13 14.23 3.39
N LEU A 372 -8.81 14.74 4.40
CA LEU A 372 -9.03 13.98 5.64
C LEU A 372 -10.30 13.16 5.47
N TYR A 373 -10.26 11.88 5.80
CA TYR A 373 -11.45 11.04 5.92
C TYR A 373 -11.67 10.67 7.38
N ARG A 374 -12.89 10.89 7.87
CA ARG A 374 -13.27 10.58 9.24
C ARG A 374 -14.62 9.86 9.30
N THR A 375 -14.67 8.81 10.11
CA THR A 375 -15.91 8.16 10.52
C THR A 375 -15.97 8.07 12.04
N ASN A 376 -17.18 8.08 12.59
CA ASN A 376 -17.39 7.89 14.01
C ASN A 376 -17.36 6.38 14.37
N GLY A 377 -17.72 6.03 15.60
CA GLY A 377 -17.76 4.63 16.07
C GLY A 377 -19.11 3.92 15.91
N ASP A 378 -20.13 4.59 15.37
CA ASP A 378 -21.50 4.06 15.26
C ASP A 378 -22.01 4.25 13.83
N GLU A 379 -22.01 3.15 13.08
CA GLU A 379 -22.57 3.05 11.74
C GLU A 379 -23.81 2.13 11.73
N SER A 380 -24.32 1.82 12.93
CA SER A 380 -25.43 0.90 13.18
C SER A 380 -26.61 1.59 13.87
N ILE A 381 -27.58 2.07 13.08
CA ILE A 381 -29.02 2.14 13.41
C ILE A 381 -29.43 2.53 14.86
N THR A 382 -28.66 3.33 15.61
CA THR A 382 -29.18 4.03 16.79
C THR A 382 -29.83 5.34 16.37
N PRO A 383 -30.86 5.83 17.08
CA PRO A 383 -31.73 6.92 16.66
C PRO A 383 -31.07 8.32 16.76
N VAL A 384 -29.79 8.41 16.44
CA VAL A 384 -29.11 9.64 16.02
C VAL A 384 -28.77 9.51 14.50
N VAL A 385 -29.80 9.10 13.76
CA VAL A 385 -30.02 9.16 12.30
C VAL A 385 -28.94 8.54 11.38
N ASP A 386 -28.74 7.22 11.49
CA ASP A 386 -28.53 6.34 10.32
C ASP A 386 -29.72 5.36 10.18
N ALA A 387 -30.93 5.92 10.27
CA ALA A 387 -32.18 5.18 10.53
C ALA A 387 -32.77 4.42 9.33
N ASN A 388 -32.04 4.27 8.22
CA ASN A 388 -32.52 3.47 7.08
C ASN A 388 -31.60 2.28 6.78
N PRO A 389 -31.92 1.07 7.27
CA PRO A 389 -31.13 -0.14 6.99
C PRO A 389 -31.11 -0.53 5.50
N LEU A 390 -31.87 0.13 4.63
CA LEU A 390 -31.85 -0.08 3.18
C LEU A 390 -30.78 0.77 2.45
N LEU A 391 -30.17 1.75 3.12
CA LEU A 391 -29.15 2.65 2.58
C LEU A 391 -27.97 2.74 3.55
N GLY A 392 -27.26 1.63 3.72
CA GLY A 392 -26.02 1.61 4.48
C GLY A 392 -24.94 2.46 3.82
N ASN A 393 -24.14 3.14 4.64
CA ASN A 393 -22.99 3.90 4.16
C ASN A 393 -21.99 2.97 3.45
N GLN A 394 -21.67 3.27 2.19
CA GLN A 394 -20.72 2.47 1.41
C GLN A 394 -19.30 3.03 1.44
N GLY A 395 -19.11 4.25 1.98
CA GLY A 395 -17.87 5.01 1.84
C GLY A 395 -17.86 5.81 0.54
N PHE A 396 -16.69 5.99 -0.07
CA PHE A 396 -16.60 6.68 -1.36
C PHE A 396 -15.59 6.05 -2.32
N CYS A 397 -15.83 6.29 -3.61
CA CYS A 397 -14.86 6.24 -4.69
C CYS A 397 -14.92 7.58 -5.43
N LEU A 398 -13.82 8.34 -5.38
CA LEU A 398 -13.69 9.62 -6.06
C LEU A 398 -12.54 9.57 -7.07
N LYS A 399 -12.75 10.12 -8.25
CA LYS A 399 -11.67 10.48 -9.16
C LYS A 399 -11.03 11.77 -8.65
N TYR A 400 -9.71 11.84 -8.74
CA TYR A 400 -8.98 13.07 -8.51
C TYR A 400 -8.25 13.51 -9.78
N GLU A 401 -8.20 14.81 -10.01
CA GLU A 401 -7.50 15.43 -11.13
C GLU A 401 -6.80 16.69 -10.64
N GLN A 402 -5.49 16.78 -10.88
CA GLN A 402 -4.72 17.99 -10.66
C GLN A 402 -4.83 18.91 -11.87
N LYS A 403 -5.10 20.20 -11.62
CA LYS A 403 -5.26 21.20 -12.68
C LYS A 403 -4.36 22.41 -12.42
N PHE A 404 -3.99 23.09 -13.50
CA PHE A 404 -3.31 24.38 -13.48
C PHE A 404 -4.30 25.46 -13.91
N ASN A 405 -4.36 26.55 -13.15
CA ASN A 405 -5.19 27.71 -13.42
C ASN A 405 -6.65 27.34 -13.74
N LEU A 406 -7.42 27.04 -12.69
CA LEU A 406 -8.87 26.97 -12.81
C LEU A 406 -9.32 28.35 -13.31
N GLU A 407 -9.96 28.43 -14.47
CA GLU A 407 -10.46 29.67 -15.05
C GLU A 407 -11.58 30.23 -14.17
N ILE A 408 -11.19 30.83 -13.05
CA ILE A 408 -12.09 31.36 -12.03
C ILE A 408 -12.45 32.82 -12.37
N ASP A 409 -11.70 33.47 -13.27
CA ASP A 409 -11.72 34.92 -13.53
C ASP A 409 -11.81 35.32 -15.02
N ARG A 410 -12.39 34.49 -15.91
CA ARG A 410 -12.81 35.06 -17.21
C ARG A 410 -14.18 35.73 -17.02
N PRO A 411 -14.28 37.08 -16.96
CA PRO A 411 -15.56 37.70 -17.26
C PRO A 411 -15.98 37.22 -18.66
N LEU A 412 -17.26 36.93 -18.81
CA LEU A 412 -17.87 36.77 -20.13
C LEU A 412 -17.60 38.08 -20.89
N GLU A 413 -16.53 38.13 -21.68
CA GLU A 413 -16.45 39.07 -22.77
C GLU A 413 -17.61 38.70 -23.68
N ASN A 414 -18.65 39.53 -23.63
CA ASN A 414 -19.74 39.48 -24.59
C ASN A 414 -19.11 39.56 -25.98
N GLU A 415 -19.24 38.50 -26.76
CA GLU A 415 -19.09 38.61 -28.21
C GLU A 415 -20.26 39.49 -28.70
N ASP A 416 -19.95 40.76 -28.97
CA ASP A 416 -20.78 41.67 -29.78
C ASP A 416 -20.81 41.23 -31.25
#